data_AF-A0A382ISA4-F1
#
_entry.id   AF-A0A382ISA4-F1
#
_cell.length_a   1.000
_cell.length_b   1.000
_cell.length_c   1.000
_cell.angle_alpha   90.00
_cell.angle_beta   90.00
_cell.angle_gamma   90.00
#
_symmetry.space_group_name_H-M   'P 1'
#
loop_
_entity.id
_entity.type
_entity.pdbx_description
1 polymer ?
#
loop_
_entity_poly.entity_id
_entity_poly.type
_entity_poly.pdbx_seq_one_letter_code
_entity_poly.pdbx_strand_id
1 'polypeptide(L)'
;MATLYEKWHKQAHPPVFREGSSVPPEQLLQAIWQRQRIRRSDLRASDGRRAAILHPGFLNLEAGPDFRRALVQMGNAKPFECDIEVDVLSNGWRQHGHDTNPAFGSVGLHVVWRAGAKGPSGLPVIELRNQLDAPIDQLATALGQAATSTPQNVRGRCSAPLRDLPGEGVADLLGQAARARLEAKASSLGAVA
;
A
#
# COMPACT_ATOMS: atom_id res chain seq x y z
N MET A 1 30.11 0.25 -4.36
CA MET A 1 29.69 -1.18 -4.25
C MET A 1 28.27 -1.21 -3.67
N ALA A 2 27.42 -2.14 -4.10
CA ALA A 2 26.05 -2.24 -3.56
C ALA A 2 26.07 -2.67 -2.07
N THR A 3 25.23 -2.03 -1.26
CA THR A 3 25.11 -2.30 0.19
C THR A 3 24.55 -3.71 0.44
N LEU A 4 24.70 -4.22 1.67
CA LEU A 4 24.11 -5.51 2.06
C LEU A 4 22.59 -5.47 1.86
N TYR A 5 21.96 -4.37 2.28
CA TYR A 5 20.53 -4.15 2.11
C TYR A 5 20.10 -4.20 0.63
N GLU A 6 20.83 -3.52 -0.25
CA GLU A 6 20.52 -3.50 -1.69
C GLU A 6 20.62 -4.88 -2.34
N LYS A 7 21.64 -5.67 -1.97
CA LYS A 7 21.82 -7.03 -2.47
C LYS A 7 20.67 -7.94 -2.01
N TRP A 8 20.31 -7.88 -0.73
CA TRP A 8 19.21 -8.65 -0.16
C TRP A 8 17.86 -8.26 -0.77
N HIS A 9 17.58 -6.96 -0.88
CA HIS A 9 16.33 -6.45 -1.44
C HIS A 9 16.12 -6.90 -2.90
N LYS A 10 17.19 -6.98 -3.70
CA LYS A 10 17.11 -7.47 -5.09
C LYS A 10 16.81 -8.97 -5.21
N GLN A 11 17.14 -9.76 -4.18
CA GLN A 11 16.94 -11.21 -4.17
C GLN A 11 15.61 -11.62 -3.52
N ALA A 12 15.04 -10.75 -2.68
CA ALA A 12 13.78 -10.99 -2.00
C ALA A 12 12.60 -10.92 -2.99
N HIS A 13 11.92 -12.04 -3.20
CA HIS A 13 10.66 -12.07 -3.92
C HIS A 13 9.52 -11.84 -2.90
N PRO A 14 8.64 -10.86 -3.11
CA PRO A 14 7.51 -10.67 -2.21
C PRO A 14 6.60 -11.91 -2.32
N PRO A 15 6.37 -12.63 -1.21
CA PRO A 15 5.43 -13.75 -1.21
C PRO A 15 4.04 -13.29 -1.69
N VAL A 16 3.37 -14.15 -2.45
CA VAL A 16 1.98 -13.94 -2.86
C VAL A 16 1.09 -14.54 -1.78
N PHE A 17 0.40 -13.68 -1.05
CA PHE A 17 -0.59 -14.10 -0.06
C PHE A 17 -1.98 -14.17 -0.70
N ARG A 18 -2.75 -15.18 -0.28
CA ARG A 18 -4.17 -15.32 -0.61
C ARG A 18 -4.96 -15.19 0.67
N GLU A 19 -5.74 -14.13 0.76
CA GLU A 19 -6.46 -13.80 1.98
C GLU A 19 -7.71 -14.66 2.15
N GLY A 20 -8.00 -14.99 3.41
CA GLY A 20 -9.20 -15.72 3.81
C GLY A 20 -10.51 -15.00 3.43
N SER A 21 -11.64 -15.61 3.76
CA SER A 21 -12.96 -15.12 3.35
C SER A 21 -13.51 -13.97 4.20
N SER A 22 -12.89 -13.63 5.33
CA SER A 22 -13.37 -12.54 6.18
C SER A 22 -13.17 -11.18 5.51
N VAL A 23 -14.17 -10.33 5.63
CA VAL A 23 -14.15 -8.97 5.10
C VAL A 23 -13.59 -8.04 6.18
N PRO A 24 -12.49 -7.32 5.92
CA PRO A 24 -11.91 -6.40 6.90
C PRO A 24 -12.73 -5.12 7.03
N PRO A 25 -12.65 -4.43 8.18
CA PRO A 25 -13.21 -3.09 8.32
C PRO A 25 -12.47 -2.09 7.44
N GLU A 26 -13.18 -1.08 6.94
CA GLU A 26 -12.63 -0.04 6.05
C GLU A 26 -11.47 0.73 6.68
N GLN A 27 -11.55 1.03 7.98
CA GLN A 27 -10.48 1.67 8.73
C GLN A 27 -9.15 0.89 8.66
N LEU A 28 -9.20 -0.45 8.62
CA LEU A 28 -8.00 -1.26 8.43
C LEU A 28 -7.46 -1.11 7.00
N LEU A 29 -8.33 -1.05 5.99
CA LEU A 29 -7.94 -0.83 4.60
C LEU A 29 -7.29 0.56 4.42
N GLN A 30 -7.85 1.59 5.02
CA GLN A 30 -7.26 2.93 5.07
C GLN A 30 -5.87 2.88 5.73
N ALA A 31 -5.72 2.20 6.87
CA ALA A 31 -4.41 2.05 7.53
C ALA A 31 -3.39 1.28 6.67
N ILE A 32 -3.82 0.20 6.01
CA ILE A 32 -3.02 -0.57 5.06
C ILE A 32 -2.56 0.33 3.90
N TRP A 33 -3.47 1.12 3.33
CA TRP A 33 -3.18 2.06 2.26
C TRP A 33 -2.22 3.16 2.71
N GLN A 34 -2.49 3.83 3.83
CA GLN A 34 -1.65 4.89 4.38
C GLN A 34 -0.22 4.42 4.62
N ARG A 35 -0.06 3.23 5.21
CA ARG A 35 1.25 2.61 5.47
C ARG A 35 1.84 1.90 4.26
N GLN A 36 1.11 1.88 3.14
CA GLN A 36 1.52 1.26 1.87
C GLN A 36 1.92 -0.22 2.05
N ARG A 37 1.16 -0.97 2.86
CA ARG A 37 1.35 -2.41 3.13
C ARG A 37 0.84 -3.28 1.99
N ILE A 38 1.34 -2.99 0.79
CA ILE A 38 0.93 -3.57 -0.49
C ILE A 38 2.18 -3.95 -1.29
N ARG A 39 2.03 -4.84 -2.28
CA ARG A 39 3.12 -5.20 -3.20
C ARG A 39 3.41 -4.07 -4.19
N ARG A 40 4.03 -2.99 -3.71
CA ARG A 40 4.23 -1.73 -4.47
C ARG A 40 4.92 -1.93 -5.83
N SER A 41 5.79 -2.92 -5.98
CA SER A 41 6.52 -3.19 -7.22
C SER A 41 5.63 -3.78 -8.33
N ASP A 42 4.54 -4.45 -7.98
CA ASP A 42 3.63 -5.16 -8.90
C ASP A 42 2.15 -4.86 -8.60
N LEU A 43 1.86 -3.69 -8.04
CA LEU A 43 0.50 -3.25 -7.80
C LEU A 43 -0.20 -3.01 -9.14
N ARG A 44 -1.43 -3.51 -9.28
CA ARG A 44 -2.22 -3.43 -10.50
C ARG A 44 -3.63 -2.97 -10.21
N ALA A 45 -4.18 -2.20 -11.15
CA ALA A 45 -5.60 -1.92 -11.19
C ALA A 45 -6.38 -3.09 -11.80
N SER A 46 -7.71 -3.08 -11.62
CA SER A 46 -8.65 -4.07 -12.12
C SER A 46 -8.64 -4.21 -13.65
N ASP A 47 -8.20 -3.17 -14.37
CA ASP A 47 -7.99 -3.17 -15.82
C ASP A 47 -6.62 -3.74 -16.25
N GLY A 48 -5.83 -4.24 -15.30
CA GLY A 48 -4.52 -4.86 -15.53
C GLY A 48 -3.35 -3.87 -15.64
N ARG A 49 -3.61 -2.56 -15.70
CA ARG A 49 -2.54 -1.55 -15.73
C ARG A 49 -1.77 -1.57 -14.42
N ARG A 50 -0.44 -1.48 -14.53
CA ARG A 50 0.43 -1.31 -13.36
C ARG A 50 0.16 0.04 -12.71
N ALA A 51 0.02 0.08 -11.40
CA ALA A 51 -0.16 1.29 -10.62
C ALA A 51 1.08 1.57 -9.77
N ALA A 52 1.71 2.72 -9.96
CA ALA A 52 2.81 3.20 -9.13
C ALA A 52 2.30 4.28 -8.18
N ILE A 53 2.30 3.99 -6.88
CA ILE A 53 1.89 4.95 -5.85
C ILE A 53 3.11 5.74 -5.37
N LEU A 54 3.30 6.92 -5.96
CA LEU A 54 4.37 7.86 -5.64
C LEU A 54 4.06 8.63 -4.37
N HIS A 55 2.80 8.89 -4.04
CA HIS A 55 2.41 9.37 -2.72
C HIS A 55 1.01 8.82 -2.41
N PRO A 56 0.77 8.18 -1.24
CA PRO A 56 -0.54 7.61 -0.93
C PRO A 56 -1.64 8.65 -0.70
N GLY A 57 -1.26 9.92 -0.59
CA GLY A 57 -2.13 11.02 -0.16
C GLY A 57 -2.01 11.27 1.34
N PHE A 58 -2.60 12.37 1.78
CA PHE A 58 -2.75 12.72 3.18
C PHE A 58 -4.11 12.24 3.67
N LEU A 59 -4.14 11.50 4.78
CA LEU A 59 -5.38 11.05 5.40
C LEU A 59 -6.26 12.26 5.70
N ASN A 60 -7.50 12.23 5.22
CA ASN A 60 -8.52 13.21 5.49
C ASN A 60 -9.33 12.76 6.70
N LEU A 61 -9.46 13.62 7.70
CA LEU A 61 -10.29 13.37 8.90
C LEU A 61 -11.61 14.14 8.86
N GLU A 62 -11.86 14.84 7.76
CA GLU A 62 -13.06 15.62 7.50
C GLU A 62 -13.91 14.92 6.43
N ALA A 63 -15.05 15.52 6.09
CA ALA A 63 -15.87 15.07 4.97
C ALA A 63 -15.10 15.08 3.64
N GLY A 64 -15.56 14.25 2.70
CA GLY A 64 -14.93 14.05 1.39
C GLY A 64 -14.10 12.76 1.36
N PRO A 65 -13.15 12.64 0.41
CA PRO A 65 -12.46 11.39 0.19
C PRO A 65 -11.46 11.05 1.29
N ASP A 66 -11.16 9.76 1.47
CA ASP A 66 -10.28 9.25 2.53
C ASP A 66 -8.86 9.82 2.50
N PHE A 67 -8.28 10.00 1.31
CA PHE A 67 -6.95 10.59 1.15
C PHE A 67 -6.95 11.69 0.11
N ARG A 68 -6.35 12.83 0.46
CA ARG A 68 -6.20 13.97 -0.45
C ARG A 68 -4.79 14.05 -1.03
N ARG A 69 -4.67 14.54 -2.26
CA ARG A 69 -3.36 14.86 -2.90
C ARG A 69 -2.39 13.68 -2.94
N ALA A 70 -2.90 12.51 -3.32
CA ALA A 70 -2.08 11.39 -3.72
C ALA A 70 -1.39 11.69 -5.05
N LEU A 71 -0.23 11.07 -5.27
CA LEU A 71 0.49 11.15 -6.54
C LEU A 71 0.59 9.74 -7.11
N VAL A 72 -0.09 9.50 -8.21
CA VAL A 72 -0.29 8.16 -8.78
C VAL A 72 0.16 8.14 -10.23
N GLN A 73 0.71 7.00 -10.65
CA GLN A 73 1.05 6.72 -12.04
C GLN A 73 0.36 5.44 -12.51
N MET A 74 -0.34 5.51 -13.65
CA MET A 74 -1.04 4.36 -14.24
C MET A 74 -0.40 3.96 -15.56
N GLY A 75 0.10 2.72 -15.64
CA GLY A 75 0.86 2.22 -16.79
C GLY A 75 2.09 3.08 -17.07
N ASN A 76 2.24 3.51 -18.32
CA ASN A 76 3.33 4.39 -18.77
C ASN A 76 2.91 5.87 -18.85
N ALA A 77 1.73 6.23 -18.35
CA ALA A 77 1.27 7.61 -18.37
C ALA A 77 2.14 8.49 -17.44
N LYS A 78 2.08 9.81 -17.66
CA LYS A 78 2.64 10.76 -16.69
C LYS A 78 1.89 10.64 -15.35
N PRO A 79 2.59 10.73 -14.21
CA PRO A 79 1.92 10.79 -12.92
C PRO A 79 1.01 11.99 -12.79
N PHE A 80 -0.04 11.84 -11.99
CA PHE A 80 -1.03 12.86 -11.75
C PHE A 80 -1.39 12.93 -10.26
N GLU A 81 -1.74 14.12 -9.79
CA GLU A 81 -2.28 14.35 -8.45
C GLU A 81 -3.78 14.03 -8.45
N CYS A 82 -4.25 13.28 -7.46
CA CYS A 82 -5.68 13.00 -7.26
C CYS A 82 -5.98 12.69 -5.80
N ASP A 83 -7.27 12.64 -5.47
CA ASP A 83 -7.74 12.08 -4.21
C ASP A 83 -7.99 10.57 -4.36
N ILE A 84 -8.08 9.87 -3.23
CA ILE A 84 -8.31 8.43 -3.16
C ILE A 84 -9.44 8.15 -2.21
N GLU A 85 -10.37 7.30 -2.66
CA GLU A 85 -11.42 6.73 -1.83
C GLU A 85 -11.14 5.25 -1.55
N VAL A 86 -11.39 4.80 -0.33
CA VAL A 86 -11.22 3.42 0.11
C VAL A 86 -12.56 2.85 0.55
N ASP A 87 -13.07 1.86 -0.19
CA ASP A 87 -14.28 1.12 0.20
C ASP A 87 -13.96 -0.36 0.45
N VAL A 88 -14.88 -1.08 1.09
CA VAL A 88 -14.82 -2.54 1.14
C VAL A 88 -15.11 -3.17 -0.23
N LEU A 89 -16.12 -2.65 -0.95
CA LEU A 89 -16.56 -3.16 -2.25
C LEU A 89 -16.73 -2.02 -3.24
N SER A 90 -16.56 -2.30 -4.53
CA SER A 90 -16.69 -1.27 -5.59
C SER A 90 -18.05 -0.55 -5.58
N ASN A 91 -19.14 -1.21 -5.22
CA ASN A 91 -20.47 -0.59 -5.16
C ASN A 91 -20.66 0.38 -3.98
N GLY A 92 -19.71 0.42 -3.02
CA GLY A 92 -19.65 1.44 -1.96
C GLY A 92 -19.74 2.85 -2.52
N TRP A 93 -19.06 3.08 -3.66
CA TRP A 93 -19.09 4.33 -4.43
C TRP A 93 -20.49 4.95 -4.57
N ARG A 94 -21.48 4.17 -5.02
CA ARG A 94 -22.85 4.66 -5.16
C ARG A 94 -23.65 4.56 -3.86
N GLN A 95 -23.39 3.55 -3.03
CA GLN A 95 -24.12 3.35 -1.77
C GLN A 95 -23.89 4.50 -0.79
N HIS A 96 -22.69 5.07 -0.80
CA HIS A 96 -22.33 6.24 0.00
C HIS A 96 -22.60 7.58 -0.71
N GLY A 97 -23.10 7.54 -1.96
CA GLY A 97 -23.45 8.73 -2.74
C GLY A 97 -22.26 9.52 -3.30
N HIS A 98 -21.07 8.91 -3.39
CA HIS A 98 -19.87 9.57 -3.92
C HIS A 98 -20.01 9.95 -5.40
N ASP A 99 -20.83 9.24 -6.16
CA ASP A 99 -21.12 9.53 -7.57
C ASP A 99 -21.88 10.85 -7.80
N THR A 100 -22.61 11.33 -6.79
CA THR A 100 -23.42 12.56 -6.88
C THR A 100 -22.89 13.69 -6.00
N ASN A 101 -21.92 13.41 -5.14
CA ASN A 101 -21.35 14.38 -4.21
C ASN A 101 -20.11 15.07 -4.83
N PRO A 102 -20.15 16.40 -5.08
CA PRO A 102 -19.04 17.13 -5.68
C PRO A 102 -17.73 17.06 -4.89
N ALA A 103 -17.78 16.81 -3.57
CA ALA A 103 -16.58 16.64 -2.75
C ALA A 103 -15.68 15.48 -3.21
N PHE A 104 -16.24 14.51 -3.96
CA PHE A 104 -15.51 13.36 -4.49
C PHE A 104 -15.08 13.54 -5.96
N GLY A 105 -15.31 14.71 -6.55
CA GLY A 105 -14.97 14.98 -7.96
C GLY A 105 -13.47 14.97 -8.28
N SER A 106 -12.61 15.08 -7.26
CA SER A 106 -11.15 15.00 -7.41
C SER A 106 -10.60 13.58 -7.16
N VAL A 107 -11.46 12.60 -6.83
CA VAL A 107 -11.05 11.21 -6.68
C VAL A 107 -10.60 10.71 -8.06
N GLY A 108 -9.36 10.24 -8.14
CA GLY A 108 -8.77 9.69 -9.36
C GLY A 108 -8.40 8.21 -9.24
N LEU A 109 -8.60 7.62 -8.07
CA LEU A 109 -8.32 6.21 -7.79
C LEU A 109 -9.24 5.70 -6.68
N HIS A 110 -9.89 4.57 -6.92
CA HIS A 110 -10.74 3.90 -5.95
C HIS A 110 -10.05 2.62 -5.49
N VAL A 111 -9.77 2.53 -4.20
CA VAL A 111 -9.13 1.37 -3.61
C VAL A 111 -10.21 0.56 -2.92
N VAL A 112 -10.25 -0.74 -3.19
CA VAL A 112 -11.28 -1.61 -2.61
C VAL A 112 -10.67 -2.86 -2.02
N TRP A 113 -11.29 -3.43 -0.99
CA TRP A 113 -10.91 -4.77 -0.55
C TRP A 113 -11.15 -5.79 -1.65
N ARG A 114 -12.36 -5.81 -2.23
CA ARG A 114 -12.74 -6.72 -3.30
C ARG A 114 -13.43 -5.95 -4.43
N ALA A 115 -12.90 -6.08 -5.65
CA ALA A 115 -13.53 -5.50 -6.82
C ALA A 115 -14.84 -6.23 -7.17
N GLY A 116 -15.81 -5.48 -7.67
CA GLY A 116 -17.11 -6.03 -8.04
C GLY A 116 -17.84 -5.19 -9.09
N ALA A 117 -19.02 -5.64 -9.48
CA ALA A 117 -19.89 -4.87 -10.36
C ALA A 117 -20.33 -3.56 -9.70
N LYS A 118 -20.75 -2.59 -10.53
CA LYS A 118 -21.34 -1.30 -10.09
C LYS A 118 -20.37 -0.34 -9.36
N GLY A 119 -19.07 -0.47 -9.62
CA GLY A 119 -18.08 0.54 -9.24
C GLY A 119 -18.20 1.87 -10.01
N PRO A 120 -17.33 2.84 -9.70
CA PRO A 120 -17.24 4.09 -10.44
C PRO A 120 -16.91 3.83 -11.92
N SER A 121 -17.53 4.58 -12.82
CA SER A 121 -17.28 4.48 -14.26
C SER A 121 -16.09 5.36 -14.64
N GLY A 122 -15.14 4.80 -15.40
CA GLY A 122 -13.98 5.56 -15.91
C GLY A 122 -12.89 5.86 -14.88
N LEU A 123 -13.06 5.41 -13.64
CA LEU A 123 -12.09 5.59 -12.56
C LEU A 123 -11.29 4.30 -12.35
N PRO A 124 -9.95 4.35 -12.30
CA PRO A 124 -9.13 3.19 -11.97
C PRO A 124 -9.50 2.60 -10.60
N VAL A 125 -9.62 1.28 -10.51
CA VAL A 125 -9.91 0.57 -9.27
C VAL A 125 -8.75 -0.35 -8.90
N ILE A 126 -8.27 -0.32 -7.66
CA ILE A 126 -7.27 -1.27 -7.14
C ILE A 126 -7.93 -2.20 -6.12
N GLU A 127 -7.88 -3.51 -6.38
CA GLU A 127 -8.28 -4.53 -5.41
C GLU A 127 -7.13 -4.89 -4.47
N LEU A 128 -7.30 -4.72 -3.16
CA LEU A 128 -6.27 -5.00 -2.17
C LEU A 128 -6.14 -6.48 -1.81
N ARG A 129 -7.24 -7.26 -1.82
CA ARG A 129 -7.30 -8.64 -1.30
C ARG A 129 -6.15 -9.55 -1.72
N ASN A 130 -5.69 -9.41 -2.96
CA ASN A 130 -4.63 -10.27 -3.51
C ASN A 130 -3.30 -9.53 -3.71
N GLN A 131 -3.17 -8.31 -3.18
CA GLN A 131 -2.05 -7.40 -3.46
C GLN A 131 -1.36 -6.85 -2.19
N LEU A 132 -1.64 -7.44 -1.02
CA LEU A 132 -0.99 -7.11 0.24
C LEU A 132 0.46 -7.66 0.32
N ASP A 133 1.29 -7.00 1.13
CA ASP A 133 2.69 -7.42 1.37
C ASP A 133 2.85 -8.42 2.53
N ALA A 134 1.76 -8.71 3.24
CA ALA A 134 1.65 -9.67 4.33
C ALA A 134 0.17 -10.11 4.48
N PRO A 135 -0.10 -11.26 5.13
CA PRO A 135 -1.45 -11.70 5.47
C PRO A 135 -2.25 -10.64 6.26
N ILE A 136 -3.56 -10.52 5.99
CA ILE A 136 -4.36 -9.44 6.57
C ILE A 136 -4.50 -9.54 8.09
N ASP A 137 -4.49 -10.75 8.65
CA ASP A 137 -4.49 -10.98 10.10
C ASP A 137 -3.23 -10.41 10.75
N GLN A 138 -2.06 -10.63 10.13
CA GLN A 138 -0.80 -10.04 10.59
C GLN A 138 -0.80 -8.52 10.45
N LEU A 139 -1.37 -7.99 9.36
CA LEU A 139 -1.52 -6.53 9.19
C LEU A 139 -2.48 -5.95 10.23
N ALA A 140 -3.59 -6.61 10.51
CA ALA A 140 -4.57 -6.19 11.52
C ALA A 140 -3.93 -6.15 12.91
N THR A 141 -3.16 -7.16 13.29
CA THR A 141 -2.41 -7.15 14.56
C THR A 141 -1.38 -6.02 14.58
N ALA A 142 -0.56 -5.89 13.54
CA ALA A 142 0.52 -4.91 13.48
C ALA A 142 0.03 -3.46 13.43
N LEU A 143 -1.16 -3.21 12.85
CA LEU A 143 -1.74 -1.88 12.71
C LEU A 143 -2.77 -1.55 13.81
N GLY A 144 -3.35 -2.57 14.45
CA GLY A 144 -4.44 -2.42 15.42
C GLY A 144 -4.06 -2.52 16.91
N GLN A 145 -2.86 -3.00 17.28
CA GLN A 145 -2.47 -3.13 18.69
C GLN A 145 -0.99 -2.81 18.95
N ALA A 146 -0.74 -2.20 20.11
CA ALA A 146 0.57 -2.16 20.75
C ALA A 146 1.07 -3.59 21.02
N ALA A 147 2.21 -3.94 20.43
CA ALA A 147 3.07 -5.09 20.71
C ALA A 147 2.39 -6.32 21.37
N THR A 148 1.83 -7.21 20.56
CA THR A 148 1.73 -8.64 20.94
C THR A 148 2.93 -9.41 20.38
N SER A 149 3.45 -10.32 21.20
CA SER A 149 4.62 -11.13 20.86
C SER A 149 4.31 -12.03 19.67
N THR A 150 5.11 -11.91 18.62
CA THR A 150 4.94 -12.69 17.38
C THR A 150 5.19 -14.18 17.67
N PRO A 151 4.25 -15.09 17.37
CA PRO A 151 4.44 -16.52 17.56
C PRO A 151 5.66 -17.01 16.76
N GLN A 152 6.40 -17.96 17.33
CA GLN A 152 7.72 -18.37 16.82
C GLN A 152 7.64 -19.01 15.42
N ASN A 153 6.51 -19.65 15.09
CA ASN A 153 6.21 -20.24 13.78
C ASN A 153 5.89 -19.20 12.68
N VAL A 154 5.74 -17.93 13.04
CA VAL A 154 5.47 -16.81 12.10
C VAL A 154 6.73 -15.97 11.88
N ARG A 155 7.84 -16.31 12.55
CA ARG A 155 9.10 -15.58 12.41
C ARG A 155 9.67 -15.79 11.00
N GLY A 156 9.81 -14.69 10.26
CA GLY A 156 10.41 -14.69 8.94
C GLY A 156 11.88 -15.13 8.95
N ARG A 157 12.42 -15.47 7.77
CA ARG A 157 13.83 -15.86 7.57
C ARG A 157 14.85 -14.82 8.08
N CYS A 158 14.44 -13.56 8.20
CA CYS A 158 15.24 -12.48 8.76
C CYS A 158 15.39 -12.55 10.30
N SER A 159 14.56 -13.33 11.00
CA SER A 159 14.52 -13.33 12.47
C SER A 159 15.71 -13.96 13.17
N ALA A 160 16.42 -14.91 12.54
CA ALA A 160 17.63 -15.49 13.11
C ALA A 160 18.85 -14.58 12.86
N PRO A 161 19.13 -14.14 11.61
CA PRO A 161 20.25 -13.23 11.35
C PRO A 161 20.16 -11.90 12.09
N LEU A 162 18.95 -11.34 12.25
CA LEU A 162 18.76 -10.06 12.97
C LEU A 162 18.84 -10.21 14.50
N ARG A 163 18.57 -11.40 15.05
CA ARG A 163 18.65 -11.64 16.49
C ARG A 163 20.09 -11.63 16.99
N ASP A 164 20.98 -12.19 16.18
CA ASP A 164 22.39 -12.36 16.55
C ASP A 164 23.22 -11.11 16.18
N LEU A 165 22.59 -10.10 15.59
CA LEU A 165 23.24 -8.86 15.17
C LEU A 165 23.37 -7.90 16.36
N PRO A 166 24.57 -7.35 16.66
CA PRO A 166 24.73 -6.35 17.70
C PRO A 166 23.94 -5.07 17.35
N GLY A 167 23.57 -4.28 18.36
CA GLY A 167 22.73 -3.10 18.18
C GLY A 167 23.27 -2.09 17.16
N GLU A 168 24.60 -1.93 17.09
CA GLU A 168 25.28 -1.11 16.08
C GLU A 168 25.07 -1.63 14.66
N GLY A 169 25.09 -2.95 14.45
CA GLY A 169 24.83 -3.56 13.15
C GLY A 169 23.38 -3.39 12.73
N VAL A 170 22.44 -3.43 13.69
CA VAL A 170 21.01 -3.19 13.40
C VAL A 170 20.82 -1.74 12.98
N ALA A 171 21.44 -0.80 13.69
CA ALA A 171 21.40 0.62 13.34
C ALA A 171 22.00 0.88 11.95
N ASP A 172 23.14 0.27 11.63
CA ASP A 172 23.76 0.40 10.30
C ASP A 172 22.87 -0.18 9.20
N LEU A 173 22.29 -1.37 9.40
CA LEU A 173 21.35 -1.96 8.44
C LEU A 173 20.13 -1.08 8.22
N LEU A 174 19.57 -0.49 9.28
CA LEU A 174 18.46 0.46 9.19
C LEU A 174 18.87 1.75 8.45
N GLY A 175 20.10 2.23 8.66
CA GLY A 175 20.66 3.38 7.94
C GLY A 175 20.80 3.12 6.44
N GLN A 176 21.37 1.97 6.06
CA GLN A 176 21.46 1.54 4.65
C GLN A 176 20.07 1.42 4.02
N ALA A 177 19.13 0.80 4.74
CA ALA A 177 17.74 0.64 4.35
C ALA A 177 17.01 1.98 4.13
N ALA A 178 17.23 2.96 5.01
CA ALA A 178 16.64 4.29 4.90
C ALA A 178 17.20 5.04 3.68
N ARG A 179 18.53 5.07 3.54
CA ARG A 179 19.22 5.74 2.43
C ARG A 179 18.78 5.20 1.07
N ALA A 180 18.83 3.88 0.88
CA ALA A 180 18.45 3.25 -0.38
C ALA A 180 16.98 3.55 -0.76
N ARG A 181 16.07 3.55 0.22
CA ARG A 181 14.65 3.90 -0.01
C ARG A 181 14.47 5.37 -0.35
N LEU A 182 15.21 6.27 0.30
CA LEU A 182 15.15 7.72 0.04
C LEU A 182 15.69 8.05 -1.36
N GLU A 183 16.84 7.50 -1.74
CA GLU A 183 17.43 7.69 -3.07
C GLU A 183 16.53 7.14 -4.20
N ALA A 184 15.96 5.93 -4.00
CA ALA A 184 14.99 5.36 -4.94
C ALA A 184 13.74 6.24 -5.07
N LYS A 185 13.24 6.76 -3.95
CA LYS A 185 12.08 7.65 -3.92
C LYS A 185 12.35 8.97 -4.65
N ALA A 186 13.48 9.61 -4.34
CA ALA A 186 13.90 10.85 -4.98
C ALA A 186 14.04 10.66 -6.49
N SER A 187 14.63 9.54 -6.92
CA SER A 187 14.77 9.20 -8.35
C SER A 187 13.42 9.02 -9.02
N SER A 188 12.46 8.33 -8.38
CA SER A 188 11.10 8.19 -8.91
C SER A 188 10.35 9.52 -9.01
N LEU A 189 10.57 10.46 -8.09
CA LEU A 189 9.96 11.79 -8.16
C LEU A 189 10.66 12.69 -9.20
N GLY A 190 11.98 12.62 -9.30
CA GLY A 190 12.77 13.39 -10.27
C GLY A 190 12.55 12.94 -11.72
N ALA A 191 12.23 11.66 -11.96
CA ALA A 191 11.87 11.16 -13.29
C ALA A 191 10.50 11.68 -13.79
N VAL A 192 9.76 12.39 -12.92
CA VAL A 192 8.36 12.79 -13.12
C VAL A 192 8.22 14.31 -13.18
N ALA A 193 9.17 15.05 -12.60
CA ALA A 193 9.29 16.50 -12.67
C ALA A 193 9.85 16.95 -14.04
#